data_AF-A0A933BGG5-F1
#
_entry.id   AF-A0A933BGG5-F1
#
_cell.length_a   1.000
_cell.length_b   1.000
_cell.length_c   1.000
_cell.angle_alpha   90.00
_cell.angle_beta   90.00
_cell.angle_gamma   90.00
#
_symmetry.space_group_name_H-M   'P 1'
#
loop_
_entity.id
_entity.type
_entity.pdbx_description
1 polymer ?
#
loop_
_entity_poly.entity_id
_entity_poly.type
_entity_poly.pdbx_seq_one_letter_code
_entity_poly.pdbx_strand_id
1 'polypeptide(L)'
;MEIQYDPLLTEAVVLQEISRRQDAGDPGLFREYHIAADPLYHRRPDARDAAFERLHDQFFIRLGFAERVEAELSEFPSIEGTASGLLVALAASSAEEGADLSLGQASDNDHSIKRIGVRLRADRFLNLPALHRYLRHELLHVVDLLDPGFGYEGEIRLAVASPAEENIIRNRYRLLWCLSIDARLEAAGGEPLADRDSHRGEFDAQYRKFSPTIREAIFERLWRPEPLSHSLLLQMATGSQALLRIAGDPSQTGAETPRTVPLPGSPCPLCRFPTYHFVEDHNALGALVTEIQQDFPDWRIDDGLCERCLEGYALRVGRW
;
A
#
# COMPACT_ATOMS: atom_id res chain seq x y z
N MET A 1 16.89 19.24 -0.95
CA MET A 1 16.30 18.58 -2.14
C MET A 1 15.27 19.53 -2.76
N GLU A 2 15.08 19.55 -4.08
CA GLU A 2 14.05 20.41 -4.71
C GLU A 2 12.66 19.74 -4.58
N ILE A 3 11.65 20.49 -4.12
CA ILE A 3 10.24 20.06 -4.12
C ILE A 3 9.52 20.74 -5.28
N GLN A 4 8.86 19.94 -6.11
CA GLN A 4 8.05 20.38 -7.23
C GLN A 4 6.60 20.01 -6.96
N TYR A 5 5.68 20.93 -7.25
CA TYR A 5 4.25 20.70 -7.13
C TYR A 5 3.64 20.62 -8.53
N ASP A 6 2.78 19.64 -8.74
CA ASP A 6 1.95 19.54 -9.94
C ASP A 6 0.99 20.74 -10.01
N PRO A 7 0.93 21.48 -11.14
CA PRO A 7 0.00 22.60 -11.28
C PRO A 7 -1.46 22.23 -11.01
N LEU A 8 -1.89 21.01 -11.35
CA LEU A 8 -3.25 20.54 -11.07
C LEU A 8 -3.51 20.42 -9.56
N LEU A 9 -2.47 20.08 -8.78
CA LEU A 9 -2.57 20.03 -7.33
C LEU A 9 -2.68 21.43 -6.74
N THR A 10 -1.80 22.36 -7.15
CA THR A 10 -1.78 23.72 -6.59
C THR A 10 -3.07 24.45 -6.91
N GLU A 11 -3.59 24.30 -8.14
CA GLU A 11 -4.92 24.79 -8.51
C GLU A 11 -6.02 24.21 -7.60
N ALA A 12 -6.12 22.87 -7.52
CA ALA A 12 -7.17 22.21 -6.77
C ALA A 12 -7.19 22.62 -5.29
N VAL A 13 -6.02 22.67 -4.64
CA VAL A 13 -5.89 23.06 -3.23
C VAL A 13 -6.30 24.51 -3.02
N VAL A 14 -5.84 25.43 -3.87
CA VAL A 14 -6.17 26.86 -3.75
C VAL A 14 -7.67 27.09 -3.94
N LEU A 15 -8.27 26.50 -4.96
CA LEU A 15 -9.71 26.64 -5.22
C LEU A 15 -10.56 26.03 -4.10
N GLN A 16 -10.14 24.90 -3.54
CA GLN A 16 -10.85 24.28 -2.43
C GLN A 16 -10.76 25.10 -1.14
N GLU A 17 -9.60 25.71 -0.86
CA GLU A 17 -9.44 26.62 0.29
C GLU A 17 -10.26 27.91 0.12
N ILE A 18 -10.34 28.46 -1.10
CA ILE A 18 -11.23 29.58 -1.42
C ILE A 18 -12.67 29.21 -1.11
N SER A 19 -13.17 28.08 -1.63
CA SER A 19 -14.53 27.61 -1.38
C SER A 19 -14.78 27.43 0.12
N ARG A 20 -13.87 26.76 0.84
CA ARG A 20 -13.99 26.51 2.28
C ARG A 20 -14.12 27.82 3.07
N ARG A 21 -13.33 28.85 2.75
CA ARG A 21 -13.43 30.15 3.44
C ARG A 21 -14.71 30.89 3.10
N GLN A 22 -15.16 30.83 1.85
CA GLN A 22 -16.43 31.42 1.44
C GLN A 22 -17.60 30.78 2.18
N ASP A 23 -17.64 29.45 2.26
CA ASP A 23 -18.66 28.70 2.99
C ASP A 23 -18.64 29.02 4.50
N ALA A 24 -17.46 29.33 5.04
CA ALA A 24 -17.27 29.81 6.42
C ALA A 24 -17.60 31.31 6.61
N GLY A 25 -18.04 32.02 5.57
CA GLY A 25 -18.39 33.45 5.64
C GLY A 25 -17.22 34.42 5.53
N ASP A 26 -16.01 33.96 5.16
CA ASP A 26 -14.84 34.78 4.86
C ASP A 26 -14.54 34.83 3.34
N PRO A 27 -15.19 35.75 2.59
CA PRO A 27 -14.95 35.93 1.17
C PRO A 27 -13.66 36.70 0.84
N GLY A 28 -12.80 37.00 1.82
CA GLY A 28 -11.59 37.80 1.61
C GLY A 28 -10.66 37.19 0.55
N LEU A 29 -10.35 35.89 0.71
CA LEU A 29 -9.47 35.16 -0.20
C LEU A 29 -10.05 35.06 -1.62
N PHE A 30 -11.37 34.85 -1.74
CA PHE A 30 -12.07 34.82 -3.03
C PHE A 30 -11.91 36.14 -3.79
N ARG A 31 -12.15 37.28 -3.11
CA ARG A 31 -12.01 38.61 -3.75
C ARG A 31 -10.58 38.85 -4.20
N GLU A 32 -9.61 38.51 -3.36
CA GLU A 32 -8.19 38.66 -3.70
C GLU A 32 -7.81 37.82 -4.93
N TYR A 33 -8.23 36.55 -4.96
CA TYR A 33 -8.01 35.67 -6.09
C TYR A 33 -8.66 36.22 -7.36
N HIS A 34 -9.91 36.69 -7.30
CA HIS A 34 -10.60 37.25 -8.46
C HIS A 34 -9.89 38.47 -9.04
N ILE A 35 -9.45 39.40 -8.18
CA ILE A 35 -8.70 40.59 -8.61
C ILE A 35 -7.40 40.19 -9.33
N ALA A 36 -6.73 39.15 -8.85
CA ALA A 36 -5.50 38.65 -9.48
C ALA A 36 -5.76 37.85 -10.77
N ALA A 37 -6.88 37.13 -10.86
CA ALA A 37 -7.25 36.28 -11.99
C ALA A 37 -7.86 37.07 -13.16
N ASP A 38 -8.65 38.11 -12.90
CA ASP A 38 -9.38 38.91 -13.91
C ASP A 38 -8.49 39.37 -15.10
N PRO A 39 -7.28 39.92 -14.87
CA PRO A 39 -6.39 40.31 -15.96
C PRO A 39 -5.89 39.13 -16.81
N LEU A 40 -5.86 37.91 -16.28
CA LEU A 40 -5.32 36.73 -16.96
C LEU A 40 -6.25 36.23 -18.08
N TYR A 41 -7.57 36.40 -17.93
CA TYR A 41 -8.54 36.04 -18.97
C TYR A 41 -8.36 36.80 -20.29
N HIS A 42 -7.70 37.97 -20.23
CA HIS A 42 -7.44 38.82 -21.40
C HIS A 42 -6.15 38.44 -22.16
N ARG A 43 -5.40 37.43 -21.68
CA ARG A 43 -4.18 36.93 -22.33
C ARG A 43 -4.50 35.95 -23.45
N ARG A 44 -3.53 35.73 -24.35
CA ARG A 44 -3.60 34.65 -25.35
C ARG A 44 -3.63 33.28 -24.66
N PRO A 45 -4.31 32.27 -25.23
CA PRO A 45 -4.48 30.94 -24.60
C PRO A 45 -3.19 30.34 -24.02
N ASP A 46 -2.15 30.16 -24.83
CA ASP A 46 -0.89 29.54 -24.36
C ASP A 46 -0.20 30.33 -23.22
N ALA A 47 -0.34 31.66 -23.24
CA ALA A 47 0.23 32.53 -22.21
C ALA A 47 -0.67 32.69 -20.98
N ARG A 48 -1.94 32.27 -21.09
CA ARG A 48 -2.95 32.32 -20.02
C ARG A 48 -2.77 31.14 -19.09
N ASP A 49 -2.61 29.93 -19.63
CA ASP A 49 -2.51 28.71 -18.82
C ASP A 49 -1.27 28.79 -17.91
N ALA A 50 -0.09 29.06 -18.48
CA ALA A 50 1.13 29.29 -17.69
C ALA A 50 1.04 30.48 -16.72
N ALA A 51 0.12 31.43 -16.93
CA ALA A 51 -0.10 32.52 -15.98
C ALA A 51 -1.02 32.11 -14.83
N PHE A 52 -2.00 31.24 -15.07
CA PHE A 52 -2.81 30.64 -14.01
C PHE A 52 -1.97 29.69 -13.15
N GLU A 53 -1.14 28.84 -13.74
CA GLU A 53 -0.22 27.97 -12.98
C GLU A 53 0.63 28.78 -12.00
N ARG A 54 1.27 29.87 -12.48
CA ARG A 54 2.04 30.79 -11.61
C ARG A 54 1.18 31.48 -10.55
N LEU A 55 -0.07 31.80 -10.85
CA LEU A 55 -0.98 32.41 -9.88
C LEU A 55 -1.33 31.40 -8.77
N HIS A 56 -1.66 30.16 -9.14
CA HIS A 56 -1.96 29.09 -8.19
C HIS A 56 -0.77 28.75 -7.32
N ASP A 57 0.44 28.65 -7.89
CA ASP A 57 1.67 28.43 -7.13
C ASP A 57 1.93 29.56 -6.11
N GLN A 58 1.74 30.82 -6.51
CA GLN A 58 1.89 31.96 -5.61
C GLN A 58 0.90 31.91 -4.44
N PHE A 59 -0.37 31.59 -4.72
CA PHE A 59 -1.36 31.43 -3.66
C PHE A 59 -1.05 30.22 -2.78
N PHE A 60 -0.64 29.11 -3.36
CA PHE A 60 -0.30 27.89 -2.65
C PHE A 60 0.84 28.10 -1.64
N ILE A 61 1.92 28.76 -2.08
CA ILE A 61 3.05 29.13 -1.22
C ILE A 61 2.62 30.15 -0.17
N ARG A 62 1.91 31.23 -0.56
CA ARG A 62 1.48 32.30 0.36
C ARG A 62 0.53 31.81 1.46
N LEU A 63 -0.28 30.78 1.16
CA LEU A 63 -1.17 30.14 2.13
C LEU A 63 -0.43 29.15 3.06
N GLY A 64 0.88 29.00 2.88
CA GLY A 64 1.75 28.14 3.69
C GLY A 64 1.59 26.65 3.38
N PHE A 65 1.05 26.28 2.22
CA PHE A 65 0.87 24.86 1.88
C PHE A 65 2.20 24.18 1.50
N ALA A 66 3.10 24.91 0.85
CA ALA A 66 4.44 24.40 0.54
C ALA A 66 5.26 24.15 1.82
N GLU A 67 5.31 25.14 2.72
CA GLU A 67 6.01 25.07 4.01
C GLU A 67 5.57 23.87 4.86
N ARG A 68 4.29 23.47 4.78
CA ARG A 68 3.77 22.29 5.48
C ARG A 68 4.41 21.01 4.95
N VAL A 69 4.52 20.85 3.64
CA VAL A 69 5.16 19.66 3.05
C VAL A 69 6.66 19.64 3.35
N GLU A 70 7.31 20.80 3.30
CA GLU A 70 8.72 20.96 3.66
C GLU A 70 8.97 20.56 5.13
N ALA A 71 8.09 20.95 6.04
CA ALA A 71 8.18 20.58 7.45
C ALA A 71 8.14 19.06 7.65
N GLU A 72 7.20 18.35 7.00
CA GLU A 72 7.12 16.88 7.10
C GLU A 72 8.36 16.20 6.52
N LEU A 73 8.85 16.67 5.37
CA LEU A 73 10.03 16.11 4.73
C LEU A 73 11.27 16.25 5.62
N SER A 74 11.38 17.34 6.38
CA SER A 74 12.50 17.58 7.30
C SER A 74 12.61 16.56 8.43
N GLU A 75 11.55 15.81 8.74
CA GLU A 75 11.58 14.70 9.71
C GLU A 75 12.36 13.48 9.19
N PHE A 76 12.63 13.40 7.87
CA PHE A 76 13.24 12.24 7.21
C PHE A 76 14.56 12.61 6.51
N PRO A 77 15.62 12.96 7.26
CA PRO A 77 16.90 13.40 6.69
C PRO A 77 17.61 12.33 5.84
N SER A 78 17.26 11.05 5.99
CA SER A 78 17.79 9.97 5.13
C SER A 78 17.34 10.08 3.67
N ILE A 79 16.22 10.76 3.43
CA ILE A 79 15.74 11.09 2.09
C ILE A 79 16.63 12.17 1.45
N GLU A 80 17.06 13.13 2.26
CA GLU A 80 17.95 14.20 1.83
C GLU A 80 19.34 13.66 1.46
N GLY A 81 19.75 13.87 0.21
CA GLY A 81 21.03 13.40 -0.31
C GLY A 81 20.98 12.05 -1.03
N THR A 82 19.88 11.30 -0.90
CA THR A 82 19.67 10.05 -1.64
C THR A 82 18.77 10.24 -2.86
N ALA A 83 17.80 11.16 -2.77
CA ALA A 83 16.92 11.53 -3.87
C ALA A 83 17.23 12.94 -4.40
N SER A 84 17.04 13.16 -5.70
CA SER A 84 17.27 14.48 -6.33
C SER A 84 16.13 15.46 -6.16
N GLY A 85 14.92 14.96 -6.00
CA GLY A 85 13.73 15.79 -5.98
C GLY A 85 12.51 15.01 -5.52
N LEU A 86 11.54 15.76 -5.02
CA LEU A 86 10.21 15.30 -4.65
C LEU A 86 9.19 15.97 -5.58
N LEU A 87 8.39 15.18 -6.28
CA LEU A 87 7.20 15.65 -7.00
C LEU A 87 5.97 15.35 -6.15
N VAL A 88 5.20 16.38 -5.83
CA VAL A 88 3.93 16.28 -5.12
C VAL A 88 2.81 16.52 -6.12
N ALA A 89 2.01 15.49 -6.38
CA ALA A 89 1.04 15.47 -7.46
C ALA A 89 -0.40 15.20 -6.99
N LEU A 90 -1.37 15.61 -7.81
CA LEU A 90 -2.78 15.41 -7.50
C LEU A 90 -3.18 13.94 -7.69
N ALA A 91 -3.78 13.35 -6.66
CA ALA A 91 -4.50 12.08 -6.77
C ALA A 91 -5.99 12.36 -7.02
N ALA A 92 -6.59 11.72 -8.04
CA ALA A 92 -8.00 11.88 -8.33
C ALA A 92 -8.91 11.14 -7.32
N SER A 93 -8.39 10.10 -6.68
CA SER A 93 -9.11 9.29 -5.69
C SER A 93 -8.14 8.73 -4.64
N SER A 94 -8.69 8.18 -3.55
CA SER A 94 -7.87 7.52 -2.51
C SER A 94 -7.13 6.28 -3.02
N ALA A 95 -7.57 5.66 -4.11
CA ALA A 95 -6.90 4.52 -4.72
C ALA A 95 -5.62 4.92 -5.48
N GLU A 96 -5.51 6.19 -5.89
CA GLU A 96 -4.33 6.74 -6.56
C GLU A 96 -3.34 7.41 -5.61
N GLU A 97 -3.66 7.45 -4.32
CA GLU A 97 -2.77 7.95 -3.28
C GLU A 97 -1.66 6.94 -2.98
N GLY A 98 -0.46 7.48 -2.85
CA GLY A 98 0.74 6.74 -2.43
C GLY A 98 2.02 7.48 -2.78
N ALA A 99 3.13 6.94 -2.33
CA ALA A 99 4.47 7.31 -2.78
C ALA A 99 5.12 6.25 -3.68
N ASP A 100 5.93 6.72 -4.63
CA ASP A 100 6.76 5.89 -5.48
C ASP A 100 8.17 6.47 -5.66
N LEU A 101 9.07 5.64 -6.18
CA LEU A 101 10.38 6.05 -6.66
C LEU A 101 10.43 5.87 -8.17
N SER A 102 10.74 6.95 -8.89
CA SER A 102 11.09 6.90 -10.30
C SER A 102 12.61 7.03 -10.47
N LEU A 103 13.15 6.33 -11.46
CA LEU A 103 14.50 6.59 -11.94
C LEU A 103 14.44 7.84 -12.84
N GLY A 104 15.17 8.89 -12.48
CA GLY A 104 15.35 10.03 -13.38
C GLY A 104 16.00 9.57 -14.69
N GLN A 105 15.66 10.21 -15.81
CA GLN A 105 16.37 9.95 -17.06
C GLN A 105 17.85 10.32 -16.86
N ALA A 106 18.73 9.34 -17.10
CA ALA A 106 20.16 9.54 -17.02
C ALA A 106 20.59 10.61 -18.03
N SER A 107 21.07 11.75 -17.54
CA SER A 107 22.00 12.55 -18.31
C SER A 107 23.36 11.86 -18.24
N ASP A 108 24.11 11.95 -19.34
CA ASP A 108 25.16 11.03 -19.82
C ASP A 108 26.40 10.78 -18.93
N ASN A 109 26.37 11.06 -17.62
CA ASN A 109 27.50 10.78 -16.71
C ASN A 109 27.12 10.52 -15.24
N ASP A 110 25.85 10.31 -14.88
CA ASP A 110 25.49 9.99 -13.49
C ASP A 110 24.54 8.79 -13.40
N HIS A 111 24.98 7.75 -12.70
CA HIS A 111 24.19 6.55 -12.50
C HIS A 111 22.99 6.87 -11.58
N SER A 112 21.78 6.65 -12.09
CA SER A 112 20.55 6.37 -11.31
C SER A 112 20.18 7.39 -10.21
N ILE A 113 19.99 8.65 -10.57
CA ILE A 113 19.42 9.61 -9.63
C ILE A 113 17.92 9.29 -9.42
N LYS A 114 17.54 8.93 -8.19
CA LYS A 114 16.15 8.63 -7.81
C LYS A 114 15.33 9.93 -7.64
N ARG A 115 14.08 9.94 -8.09
CA ARG A 115 13.08 10.98 -7.81
C ARG A 115 11.91 10.36 -7.07
N ILE A 116 11.37 11.08 -6.10
CA ILE A 116 10.23 10.63 -5.29
C ILE A 116 8.97 11.24 -5.88
N GLY A 117 7.96 10.42 -6.12
CA GLY A 117 6.60 10.88 -6.42
C GLY A 117 5.72 10.66 -5.20
N VAL A 118 4.99 11.69 -4.76
CA VAL A 118 3.93 11.56 -3.75
C VAL A 118 2.64 12.08 -4.37
N ARG A 119 1.64 11.21 -4.50
CA ARG A 119 0.31 11.57 -5.00
C ARG A 119 -0.64 11.73 -3.83
N LEU A 120 -1.39 12.82 -3.74
CA LEU A 120 -2.39 13.02 -2.69
C LEU A 120 -3.60 13.82 -3.15
N ARG A 121 -4.73 13.61 -2.48
CA ARG A 121 -5.95 14.38 -2.72
C ARG A 121 -5.81 15.80 -2.17
N ALA A 122 -6.36 16.77 -2.89
CA ALA A 122 -6.33 18.18 -2.49
C ALA A 122 -7.00 18.45 -1.14
N ASP A 123 -8.04 17.67 -0.78
CA ASP A 123 -8.80 17.84 0.46
C ASP A 123 -7.95 17.58 1.72
N ARG A 124 -6.82 16.86 1.61
CA ARG A 124 -5.89 16.68 2.72
C ARG A 124 -5.30 18.00 3.20
N PHE A 125 -5.06 18.97 2.32
CA PHE A 125 -4.51 20.27 2.70
C PHE A 125 -5.48 21.10 3.57
N LEU A 126 -6.77 20.76 3.57
CA LEU A 126 -7.78 21.38 4.43
C LEU A 126 -7.87 20.75 5.82
N ASN A 127 -7.30 19.55 6.00
CA ASN A 127 -7.23 18.85 7.28
C ASN A 127 -5.77 18.56 7.63
N LEU A 128 -5.15 19.54 8.29
CA LEU A 128 -3.72 19.51 8.63
C LEU A 128 -3.25 18.23 9.35
N PRO A 129 -3.91 17.77 10.43
CA PRO A 129 -3.55 16.50 11.05
C PRO A 129 -3.59 15.31 10.09
N ALA A 130 -4.58 15.26 9.19
CA ALA A 130 -4.70 14.19 8.20
C ALA A 130 -3.62 14.26 7.11
N LEU A 131 -3.17 15.46 6.73
CA LEU A 131 -2.04 15.65 5.82
C LEU A 131 -0.73 15.19 6.45
N HIS A 132 -0.45 15.61 7.69
CA HIS A 132 0.74 15.22 8.44
C HIS A 132 0.85 13.69 8.56
N ARG A 133 -0.23 13.02 9.03
CA ARG A 133 -0.25 11.55 9.13
C ARG A 133 0.00 10.87 7.79
N TYR A 134 -0.60 11.38 6.73
CA TYR A 134 -0.43 10.84 5.38
C TYR A 134 1.00 10.98 4.87
N LEU A 135 1.57 12.19 4.94
CA LEU A 135 2.93 12.43 4.47
C LEU A 135 3.95 11.62 5.26
N ARG A 136 3.82 11.50 6.58
CA ARG A 136 4.72 10.67 7.38
C ARG A 136 4.63 9.18 7.03
N HIS A 137 3.43 8.67 6.78
CA HIS A 137 3.22 7.29 6.33
C HIS A 137 3.90 7.03 4.99
N GLU A 138 3.63 7.88 3.99
CA GLU A 138 4.18 7.73 2.65
C GLU A 138 5.70 7.98 2.59
N LEU A 139 6.22 8.95 3.34
CA LEU A 139 7.66 9.21 3.40
C LEU A 139 8.40 8.07 4.11
N LEU A 140 7.80 7.40 5.09
CA LEU A 140 8.42 6.22 5.70
C LEU A 140 8.47 5.03 4.72
N HIS A 141 7.49 4.92 3.80
CA HIS A 141 7.60 3.97 2.68
C HIS A 141 8.78 4.31 1.77
N VAL A 142 8.99 5.60 1.48
CA VAL A 142 10.16 6.07 0.71
C VAL A 142 11.47 5.76 1.43
N VAL A 143 11.53 5.94 2.75
CA VAL A 143 12.71 5.57 3.55
C VAL A 143 13.04 4.09 3.38
N ASP A 144 12.05 3.20 3.46
CA ASP A 144 12.27 1.77 3.21
C ASP A 144 12.79 1.53 1.77
N LEU A 145 12.18 2.16 0.76
CA LEU A 145 12.60 2.01 -0.63
C LEU A 145 14.03 2.53 -0.92
N LEU A 146 14.52 3.46 -0.11
CA LEU A 146 15.87 4.02 -0.21
C LEU A 146 16.90 3.23 0.62
N ASP A 147 16.48 2.49 1.64
CA ASP A 147 17.35 1.69 2.50
C ASP A 147 17.85 0.41 1.79
N PRO A 148 19.17 0.24 1.59
CA PRO A 148 19.73 -1.01 1.09
C PRO A 148 19.35 -2.24 1.91
N GLY A 149 19.14 -2.08 3.23
CA GLY A 149 18.72 -3.15 4.13
C GLY A 149 17.28 -3.63 3.89
N PHE A 150 16.42 -2.78 3.33
CA PHE A 150 15.07 -3.18 2.90
C PHE A 150 15.14 -4.10 1.68
N GLY A 151 16.07 -3.84 0.75
CA GLY A 151 16.35 -4.72 -0.39
C GLY A 151 15.31 -4.65 -1.51
N TYR A 152 14.82 -3.45 -1.85
CA TYR A 152 13.89 -3.25 -2.95
C TYR A 152 14.58 -3.30 -4.33
N GLU A 153 14.08 -4.14 -5.24
CA GLU A 153 14.67 -4.37 -6.57
C GLU A 153 13.85 -3.76 -7.73
N GLY A 154 12.95 -2.81 -7.44
CA GLY A 154 12.22 -2.02 -8.45
C GLY A 154 10.90 -2.64 -8.94
N GLU A 155 10.84 -3.95 -9.17
CA GLU A 155 9.62 -4.62 -9.60
C GLU A 155 9.37 -5.91 -8.84
N ILE A 156 8.14 -6.05 -8.32
CA ILE A 156 7.63 -7.32 -7.82
C ILE A 156 7.35 -8.21 -9.03
N ARG A 157 8.38 -8.94 -9.49
CA ARG A 157 8.26 -9.90 -10.58
C ARG A 157 7.71 -11.22 -10.05
N LEU A 158 6.39 -11.33 -10.02
CA LEU A 158 5.72 -12.60 -9.74
C LEU A 158 5.78 -13.45 -11.01
N ALA A 159 6.93 -14.10 -11.22
CA ALA A 159 7.05 -15.14 -12.21
C ALA A 159 5.91 -16.15 -11.95
N VAL A 160 4.99 -16.30 -12.90
CA VAL A 160 3.90 -17.32 -12.95
C VAL A 160 2.50 -16.88 -12.47
N ALA A 161 2.30 -15.68 -11.91
CA ALA A 161 0.95 -15.30 -11.45
C ALA A 161 0.00 -14.88 -12.59
N SER A 162 -1.26 -15.31 -12.54
CA SER A 162 -2.33 -14.67 -13.33
C SER A 162 -2.56 -13.22 -12.84
N PRO A 163 -3.12 -12.30 -13.66
CA PRO A 163 -3.38 -10.93 -13.20
C PRO A 163 -4.23 -10.85 -11.92
N ALA A 164 -5.14 -11.79 -11.72
CA ALA A 164 -5.95 -11.88 -10.50
C ALA A 164 -5.11 -12.28 -9.27
N GLU A 165 -4.23 -13.26 -9.43
CA GLU A 165 -3.32 -13.71 -8.36
C GLU A 165 -2.28 -12.63 -8.01
N GLU A 166 -1.74 -11.96 -9.02
CA GLU A 166 -0.85 -10.82 -8.84
C GLU A 166 -1.52 -9.72 -8.00
N ASN A 167 -2.78 -9.39 -8.30
CA ASN A 167 -3.51 -8.38 -7.54
C ASN A 167 -3.70 -8.78 -6.06
N ILE A 168 -3.95 -10.06 -5.78
CA ILE A 168 -4.09 -10.57 -4.40
C ILE A 168 -2.77 -10.43 -3.65
N ILE A 169 -1.66 -10.86 -4.27
CA ILE A 169 -0.34 -10.79 -3.65
C ILE A 169 0.05 -9.33 -3.42
N ARG A 170 -0.24 -8.44 -4.38
CA ARG A 170 -0.01 -7.00 -4.25
C ARG A 170 -0.81 -6.39 -3.09
N ASN A 171 -2.08 -6.75 -2.95
CA ASN A 171 -2.92 -6.27 -1.85
C ASN A 171 -2.41 -6.74 -0.49
N ARG A 172 -2.00 -8.00 -0.37
CA ARG A 172 -1.38 -8.53 0.86
C ARG A 172 -0.07 -7.85 1.19
N TYR A 173 0.78 -7.68 0.18
CA TYR A 173 2.07 -7.01 0.32
C TYR A 173 1.87 -5.57 0.82
N ARG A 174 0.94 -4.82 0.21
CA ARG A 174 0.57 -3.47 0.65
C ARG A 174 0.11 -3.46 2.11
N LEU A 175 -0.85 -4.31 2.46
CA LEU A 175 -1.35 -4.41 3.85
C LEU A 175 -0.20 -4.68 4.84
N LEU A 176 0.62 -5.70 4.59
CA LEU A 176 1.72 -6.09 5.48
C LEU A 176 2.75 -4.97 5.63
N TRP A 177 3.00 -4.21 4.56
CA TRP A 177 3.94 -3.09 4.61
C TRP A 177 3.35 -1.89 5.36
N CYS A 178 2.09 -1.52 5.10
CA CYS A 178 1.39 -0.46 5.83
C CYS A 178 1.32 -0.77 7.34
N LEU A 179 1.08 -2.04 7.73
CA LEU A 179 1.15 -2.48 9.13
C LEU A 179 2.51 -2.16 9.77
N SER A 180 3.62 -2.48 9.07
CA SER A 180 4.97 -2.21 9.57
C SER A 180 5.29 -0.71 9.63
N ILE A 181 4.75 0.08 8.71
CA ILE A 181 4.91 1.55 8.67
C ILE A 181 4.21 2.18 9.86
N ASP A 182 2.92 1.88 10.04
CA ASP A 182 2.10 2.49 11.07
C ASP A 182 2.53 2.03 12.48
N ALA A 183 2.98 0.79 12.65
CA ALA A 183 3.57 0.32 13.91
C ALA A 183 4.85 1.07 14.28
N ARG A 184 5.69 1.42 13.29
CA ARG A 184 6.90 2.23 13.52
C ARG A 184 6.57 3.68 13.83
N LEU A 185 5.58 4.26 13.14
CA LEU A 185 5.10 5.61 13.42
C LEU A 185 4.55 5.72 14.85
N GLU A 186 3.70 4.77 15.26
CA GLU A 186 3.16 4.73 16.63
C GLU A 186 4.27 4.59 17.67
N ALA A 187 5.24 3.70 17.45
CA ALA A 187 6.36 3.52 18.37
C ALA A 187 7.29 4.74 18.46
N ALA A 188 7.39 5.54 17.39
CA ALA A 188 8.10 6.81 17.39
C ALA A 188 7.30 7.96 18.04
N GLY A 189 6.11 7.68 18.59
CA GLY A 189 5.22 8.67 19.21
C GLY A 189 4.41 9.49 18.20
N GLY A 190 4.41 9.10 16.92
CA GLY A 190 3.55 9.69 15.89
C GLY A 190 2.17 9.03 15.84
N GLU A 191 1.25 9.67 15.13
CA GLU A 191 -0.06 9.07 14.84
C GLU A 191 0.00 8.27 13.53
N PRO A 192 -0.43 7.00 13.51
CA PRO A 192 -0.46 6.19 12.29
C PRO A 192 -1.56 6.66 11.32
N LEU A 193 -1.42 6.36 10.02
CA LEU A 193 -2.41 6.75 9.02
C LEU A 193 -3.77 6.06 9.26
N ALA A 194 -3.73 4.77 9.60
CA ALA A 194 -4.87 4.02 10.11
C ALA A 194 -4.56 3.51 11.52
N ASP A 195 -5.55 3.52 12.40
CA ASP A 195 -5.39 2.98 13.75
C ASP A 195 -5.22 1.45 13.74
N ARG A 196 -4.70 0.94 14.87
CA ARG A 196 -4.42 -0.49 15.06
C ARG A 196 -5.66 -1.37 14.88
N ASP A 197 -6.84 -0.89 15.29
CA ASP A 197 -8.09 -1.64 15.17
C ASP A 197 -8.55 -1.76 13.71
N SER A 198 -8.41 -0.69 12.93
CA SER A 198 -8.69 -0.68 11.48
C SER A 198 -7.79 -1.66 10.74
N HIS A 199 -6.49 -1.60 11.04
CA HIS A 199 -5.49 -2.54 10.55
C HIS A 199 -5.79 -3.99 10.93
N ARG A 200 -6.26 -4.20 12.17
CA ARG A 200 -6.65 -5.52 12.63
C ARG A 200 -7.85 -6.06 11.86
N GLY A 201 -8.87 -5.23 11.63
CA GLY A 201 -10.04 -5.59 10.85
C GLY A 201 -9.68 -6.01 9.41
N GLU A 202 -8.80 -5.24 8.75
CA GLU A 202 -8.34 -5.56 7.41
C GLU A 202 -7.52 -6.86 7.36
N PHE A 203 -6.60 -7.02 8.31
CA PHE A 203 -5.81 -8.25 8.46
C PHE A 203 -6.70 -9.48 8.66
N ASP A 204 -7.66 -9.40 9.59
CA ASP A 204 -8.57 -10.50 9.87
C ASP A 204 -9.42 -10.89 8.65
N ALA A 205 -9.84 -9.91 7.85
CA ALA A 205 -10.58 -10.16 6.62
C ALA A 205 -9.73 -10.88 5.55
N GLN A 206 -8.50 -10.41 5.32
CA GLN A 206 -7.60 -11.00 4.32
C GLN A 206 -7.09 -12.39 4.72
N TYR A 207 -6.91 -12.63 6.01
CA TYR A 207 -6.26 -13.82 6.56
C TYR A 207 -7.21 -14.75 7.35
N ARG A 208 -8.52 -14.65 7.10
CA ARG A 208 -9.62 -15.39 7.77
C ARG A 208 -9.47 -16.93 7.85
N LYS A 209 -8.60 -17.53 7.03
CA LYS A 209 -8.34 -18.98 7.02
C LYS A 209 -7.42 -19.42 8.17
N PHE A 210 -6.64 -18.52 8.76
CA PHE A 210 -5.96 -18.81 10.01
C PHE A 210 -6.95 -18.79 11.17
N SER A 211 -6.69 -19.60 12.21
CA SER A 211 -7.46 -19.54 13.44
C SER A 211 -7.32 -18.16 14.11
N PRO A 212 -8.30 -17.73 14.93
CA PRO A 212 -8.21 -16.46 15.66
C PRO A 212 -6.91 -16.31 16.47
N THR A 213 -6.47 -17.38 17.14
CA THR A 213 -5.22 -17.40 17.92
C THR A 213 -3.98 -17.17 17.06
N ILE A 214 -3.92 -17.79 15.87
CA ILE A 214 -2.79 -17.61 14.95
C ILE A 214 -2.81 -16.20 14.36
N ARG A 215 -3.98 -15.68 13.97
CA ARG A 215 -4.10 -14.29 13.47
C ARG A 215 -3.63 -13.28 14.50
N GLU A 216 -4.02 -13.47 15.76
CA GLU A 216 -3.56 -12.66 16.89
C GLU A 216 -2.03 -12.67 16.99
N ALA A 217 -1.43 -13.87 17.06
CA ALA A 217 0.02 -14.02 17.20
C ALA A 217 0.79 -13.37 16.04
N ILE A 218 0.30 -13.51 14.81
CA ILE A 218 0.90 -12.86 13.64
C ILE A 218 0.78 -11.34 13.76
N PHE A 219 -0.42 -10.83 14.04
CA PHE A 219 -0.68 -9.39 14.10
C PHE A 219 0.19 -8.72 15.16
N GLU A 220 0.25 -9.28 16.38
CA GLU A 220 1.09 -8.78 17.47
C GLU A 220 2.59 -8.79 17.17
N ARG A 221 3.01 -9.63 16.22
CA ARG A 221 4.40 -9.67 15.78
C ARG A 221 4.68 -8.69 14.64
N LEU A 222 3.72 -8.47 13.75
CA LEU A 222 3.79 -7.48 12.67
C LEU A 222 3.66 -6.04 13.20
N TRP A 223 2.85 -5.84 14.25
CA TRP A 223 2.67 -4.55 14.89
C TRP A 223 3.79 -4.23 15.90
N ARG A 224 5.02 -4.21 15.39
CA ARG A 224 6.24 -3.89 16.15
C ARG A 224 7.09 -2.88 15.39
N PRO A 225 7.95 -2.11 16.08
CA PRO A 225 8.78 -1.10 15.44
C PRO A 225 9.94 -1.67 14.60
N GLU A 226 10.09 -2.98 14.52
CA GLU A 226 11.15 -3.58 13.72
C GLU A 226 10.82 -3.46 12.21
N PRO A 227 11.73 -2.92 11.38
CA PRO A 227 11.51 -2.87 9.94
C PRO A 227 11.50 -4.29 9.36
N LEU A 228 10.61 -4.52 8.38
CA LEU A 228 10.54 -5.77 7.63
C LEU A 228 11.25 -5.59 6.29
N SER A 229 12.06 -6.55 5.87
CA SER A 229 12.68 -6.52 4.54
C SER A 229 11.63 -6.75 3.43
N HIS A 230 11.92 -6.22 2.24
CA HIS A 230 11.13 -6.46 1.03
C HIS A 230 10.90 -7.95 0.78
N SER A 231 11.98 -8.75 0.91
CA SER A 231 11.93 -10.20 0.71
C SER A 231 11.02 -10.92 1.70
N LEU A 232 10.99 -10.49 2.98
CA LEU A 232 10.13 -11.09 3.99
C LEU A 232 8.66 -10.73 3.75
N LEU A 233 8.37 -9.45 3.43
CA LEU A 233 7.04 -8.99 3.04
C LEU A 233 6.50 -9.80 1.84
N LEU A 234 7.32 -10.02 0.82
CA LEU A 234 6.95 -10.80 -0.35
C LEU A 234 6.70 -12.29 -0.01
N GLN A 235 7.55 -12.90 0.82
CA GLN A 235 7.34 -14.28 1.29
C GLN A 235 6.02 -14.43 2.06
N MET A 236 5.64 -13.46 2.89
CA MET A 236 4.38 -13.46 3.61
C MET A 236 3.17 -13.22 2.70
N ALA A 237 3.30 -12.31 1.73
CA ALA A 237 2.22 -12.01 0.79
C ALA A 237 1.90 -13.19 -0.14
N THR A 238 2.93 -13.95 -0.52
CA THR A 238 2.82 -15.10 -1.42
C THR A 238 2.37 -16.38 -0.73
N GLY A 239 2.70 -16.57 0.56
CA GLY A 239 2.46 -17.85 1.24
C GLY A 239 2.33 -17.79 2.76
N SER A 240 1.57 -18.73 3.30
CA SER A 240 1.27 -18.83 4.73
C SER A 240 2.47 -19.21 5.60
N GLN A 241 3.49 -19.87 5.04
CA GLN A 241 4.61 -20.40 5.82
C GLN A 241 5.42 -19.29 6.50
N ALA A 242 5.65 -18.17 5.81
CA ALA A 242 6.36 -17.04 6.42
C ALA A 242 5.55 -16.41 7.57
N LEU A 243 4.23 -16.29 7.40
CA LEU A 243 3.32 -15.82 8.45
C LEU A 243 3.32 -16.76 9.67
N LEU A 244 3.25 -18.08 9.44
CA LEU A 244 3.30 -19.08 10.51
C LEU A 244 4.63 -19.06 11.27
N ARG A 245 5.77 -18.88 10.59
CA ARG A 245 7.08 -18.74 11.24
C ARG A 245 7.12 -17.52 12.17
N ILE A 246 6.49 -16.43 11.77
CA ILE A 246 6.42 -15.18 12.54
C ILE A 246 5.51 -15.33 13.76
N ALA A 247 4.41 -16.08 13.62
CA ALA A 247 3.54 -16.43 14.75
C ALA A 247 4.27 -17.19 15.87
N GLY A 248 5.41 -17.84 15.56
CA GLY A 248 6.16 -18.68 16.48
C GLY A 248 5.61 -20.11 16.53
N ASP A 249 6.00 -20.89 17.55
CA ASP A 249 5.45 -22.23 17.80
C ASP A 249 4.19 -22.15 18.68
N PRO A 250 2.99 -22.42 18.14
CA PRO A 250 1.73 -22.45 18.88
C PRO A 250 1.62 -23.62 19.86
N SER A 251 2.61 -24.53 19.94
CA SER A 251 2.68 -25.56 20.98
C SER A 251 2.69 -24.98 22.40
N GLN A 252 3.03 -23.69 22.56
CA GLN A 252 2.90 -22.95 23.82
C GLN A 252 1.45 -22.50 24.12
N THR A 253 0.55 -22.55 23.14
CA THR A 253 -0.88 -22.17 23.22
C THR A 253 -1.84 -23.37 23.12
N GLY A 254 -1.32 -24.60 22.96
CA GLY A 254 -2.13 -25.83 22.93
C GLY A 254 -2.90 -26.08 21.62
N ALA A 255 -2.66 -25.31 20.56
CA ALA A 255 -3.27 -25.50 19.25
C ALA A 255 -2.30 -26.18 18.27
N GLU A 256 -2.73 -27.24 17.58
CA GLU A 256 -1.97 -27.79 16.45
C GLU A 256 -1.84 -26.76 15.34
N THR A 257 -0.62 -26.57 14.85
CA THR A 257 -0.33 -25.60 13.79
C THR A 257 -0.30 -26.31 12.45
N PRO A 258 -1.15 -25.91 11.49
CA PRO A 258 -1.05 -26.44 10.14
C PRO A 258 0.33 -26.12 9.56
N ARG A 259 0.92 -27.04 8.79
CA ARG A 259 2.19 -26.76 8.08
C ARG A 259 2.01 -25.62 7.06
N THR A 260 0.83 -25.54 6.48
CA THR A 260 0.40 -24.54 5.50
C THR A 260 -1.07 -24.24 5.72
N VAL A 261 -1.48 -23.03 5.35
CA VAL A 261 -2.88 -22.64 5.30
C VAL A 261 -3.14 -22.09 3.90
N PRO A 262 -4.02 -22.70 3.10
CA PRO A 262 -4.30 -22.21 1.76
C PRO A 262 -4.96 -20.84 1.84
N LEU A 263 -4.21 -19.80 1.48
CA LEU A 263 -4.70 -18.43 1.54
C LEU A 263 -5.68 -18.20 0.38
N PRO A 264 -6.77 -17.43 0.57
CA PRO A 264 -7.73 -17.16 -0.50
C PRO A 264 -7.06 -16.60 -1.76
N GLY A 265 -7.20 -17.25 -2.91
CA GLY A 265 -6.56 -16.85 -4.16
C GLY A 265 -5.20 -17.48 -4.41
N SER A 266 -4.64 -18.23 -3.47
CA SER A 266 -3.45 -19.06 -3.74
C SER A 266 -3.79 -20.17 -4.74
N PRO A 267 -2.80 -20.63 -5.54
CA PRO A 267 -3.02 -21.70 -6.51
C PRO A 267 -3.29 -23.02 -5.80
N CYS A 268 -4.27 -23.77 -6.30
CA CYS A 268 -4.53 -25.13 -5.81
C CYS A 268 -3.29 -26.02 -6.02
N PRO A 269 -2.86 -26.83 -5.03
CA PRO A 269 -1.66 -27.66 -5.16
C PRO A 269 -1.74 -28.70 -6.28
N LEU A 270 -2.97 -29.12 -6.65
CA LEU A 270 -3.20 -30.11 -7.70
C LEU A 270 -3.26 -29.46 -9.09
N CYS A 271 -4.22 -28.57 -9.32
CA CYS A 271 -4.46 -28.01 -10.65
C CYS A 271 -3.72 -26.70 -10.94
N ARG A 272 -3.07 -26.10 -9.93
CA ARG A 272 -2.35 -24.83 -10.01
C ARG A 272 -3.18 -23.59 -10.39
N PHE A 273 -4.50 -23.72 -10.49
CA PHE A 273 -5.40 -22.58 -10.68
C PHE A 273 -5.61 -21.82 -9.36
N PRO A 274 -5.55 -20.47 -9.38
CA PRO A 274 -5.97 -19.64 -8.26
C PRO A 274 -7.41 -19.94 -7.82
N THR A 275 -7.65 -20.08 -6.52
CA THR A 275 -9.00 -20.32 -5.99
C THR A 275 -9.26 -19.56 -4.70
N TYR A 276 -10.46 -19.00 -4.58
CA TYR A 276 -10.96 -18.44 -3.31
C TYR A 276 -11.82 -19.46 -2.53
N HIS A 277 -12.15 -20.58 -3.18
CA HIS A 277 -13.04 -21.64 -2.69
C HIS A 277 -12.22 -22.91 -2.48
N PHE A 278 -11.44 -22.90 -1.39
CA PHE A 278 -10.83 -24.11 -0.86
C PHE A 278 -11.88 -24.88 -0.05
N VAL A 279 -11.89 -26.20 -0.22
CA VAL A 279 -12.77 -27.12 0.53
C VAL A 279 -12.57 -26.90 2.03
N GLU A 280 -13.64 -26.57 2.74
CA GLU A 280 -13.59 -26.31 4.20
C GLU A 280 -13.88 -27.56 5.03
N ASP A 281 -14.80 -28.41 4.55
CA ASP A 281 -15.12 -29.67 5.21
C ASP A 281 -14.20 -30.80 4.72
N HIS A 282 -13.12 -31.02 5.46
CA HIS A 282 -12.17 -32.07 5.14
C HIS A 282 -12.74 -33.48 5.34
N ASN A 283 -13.86 -33.65 6.06
CA ASN A 283 -14.50 -34.96 6.19
C ASN A 283 -15.08 -35.44 4.85
N ALA A 284 -15.48 -34.51 3.99
CA ALA A 284 -15.95 -34.80 2.64
C ALA A 284 -14.86 -35.43 1.75
N LEU A 285 -13.58 -35.26 2.10
CA LEU A 285 -12.46 -35.85 1.35
C LEU A 285 -12.36 -37.36 1.54
N GLY A 286 -12.82 -37.91 2.68
CA GLY A 286 -12.94 -39.35 2.95
C GLY A 286 -11.98 -40.26 2.19
N ALA A 287 -12.52 -41.05 1.25
CA ALA A 287 -11.75 -42.00 0.43
C ALA A 287 -11.00 -41.35 -0.75
N LEU A 288 -11.30 -40.10 -1.10
CA LEU A 288 -10.61 -39.37 -2.17
C LEU A 288 -9.17 -39.05 -1.81
N VAL A 289 -8.83 -38.97 -0.52
CA VAL A 289 -7.47 -38.70 -0.05
C VAL A 289 -6.48 -39.69 -0.66
N THR A 290 -6.78 -40.99 -0.60
CA THR A 290 -5.92 -42.04 -1.15
C THR A 290 -5.75 -41.90 -2.66
N GLU A 291 -6.83 -41.58 -3.38
CA GLU A 291 -6.79 -41.41 -4.84
C GLU A 291 -5.98 -40.18 -5.26
N ILE A 292 -6.15 -39.07 -4.54
CA ILE A 292 -5.36 -37.86 -4.77
C ILE A 292 -3.89 -38.14 -4.49
N GLN A 293 -3.56 -38.84 -3.40
CA GLN A 293 -2.17 -39.16 -3.04
C GLN A 293 -1.50 -40.16 -3.98
N GLN A 294 -2.25 -40.95 -4.74
CA GLN A 294 -1.66 -41.77 -5.81
C GLN A 294 -1.12 -40.90 -6.95
N ASP A 295 -1.86 -39.85 -7.32
CA ASP A 295 -1.44 -38.92 -8.38
C ASP A 295 -0.47 -37.83 -7.86
N PHE A 296 -0.60 -37.45 -6.59
CA PHE A 296 0.16 -36.40 -5.90
C PHE A 296 0.69 -36.89 -4.54
N PRO A 297 1.79 -37.69 -4.51
CA PRO A 297 2.25 -38.37 -3.29
C PRO A 297 2.62 -37.45 -2.12
N ASP A 298 3.07 -36.24 -2.41
CA ASP A 298 3.49 -35.26 -1.39
C ASP A 298 2.31 -34.44 -0.85
N TRP A 299 1.12 -34.53 -1.44
CA TRP A 299 -0.04 -33.76 -1.03
C TRP A 299 -0.64 -34.27 0.28
N ARG A 300 -1.02 -33.33 1.13
CA ARG A 300 -1.71 -33.53 2.40
C ARG A 300 -2.98 -32.70 2.43
N ILE A 301 -3.92 -33.11 3.28
CA ILE A 301 -5.20 -32.41 3.44
C ILE A 301 -4.99 -30.92 3.79
N ASP A 302 -4.00 -30.60 4.63
CA ASP A 302 -3.68 -29.23 5.04
C ASP A 302 -3.09 -28.35 3.93
N ASP A 303 -2.63 -28.94 2.81
CA ASP A 303 -2.20 -28.17 1.64
C ASP A 303 -3.42 -27.56 0.90
N GLY A 304 -4.62 -28.03 1.23
CA GLY A 304 -5.88 -27.60 0.66
C GLY A 304 -6.20 -28.25 -0.68
N LEU A 305 -7.46 -28.14 -1.07
CA LEU A 305 -8.00 -28.61 -2.35
C LEU A 305 -9.06 -27.62 -2.83
N CYS A 306 -9.09 -27.29 -4.13
CA CYS A 306 -10.18 -26.48 -4.68
C CYS A 306 -11.42 -27.34 -4.96
N GLU A 307 -12.62 -26.74 -4.88
CA GLU A 307 -13.89 -27.44 -5.14
C GLU A 307 -13.93 -28.14 -6.51
N ARG A 308 -13.29 -27.55 -7.54
CA ARG A 308 -13.20 -28.14 -8.89
C ARG A 308 -12.37 -29.42 -8.92
N CYS A 309 -11.27 -29.47 -8.16
CA CYS A 309 -10.48 -30.69 -8.05
C CYS A 309 -11.22 -31.74 -7.23
N LEU A 310 -11.92 -31.33 -6.16
CA LEU A 310 -12.77 -32.23 -5.39
C LEU A 310 -13.82 -32.89 -6.28
N GLU A 311 -14.56 -32.11 -7.06
CA GLU A 311 -15.56 -32.58 -8.02
C GLU A 311 -14.93 -33.54 -9.06
N GLY A 312 -13.78 -33.17 -9.63
CA GLY A 312 -13.08 -34.01 -10.61
C GLY A 312 -12.68 -35.38 -10.06
N TYR A 313 -12.15 -35.43 -8.83
CA TYR A 313 -11.83 -36.71 -8.17
C TYR A 313 -13.09 -37.48 -7.77
N ALA A 314 -14.14 -36.79 -7.28
CA ALA A 314 -15.42 -37.42 -6.93
C ALA A 314 -16.08 -38.11 -8.14
N LEU A 315 -16.02 -37.48 -9.32
CA LEU A 315 -16.48 -38.08 -10.59
C LEU A 315 -15.69 -39.35 -10.96
N ARG A 316 -14.35 -39.32 -10.80
CA ARG A 316 -13.48 -40.45 -11.14
C ARG A 316 -13.78 -41.69 -10.29
N VAL A 317 -14.15 -41.51 -9.03
CA VAL A 317 -14.49 -42.62 -8.11
C VAL A 317 -15.96 -42.99 -8.08
N GLY A 318 -16.80 -42.35 -8.91
CA GLY A 318 -18.24 -42.63 -8.99
C GLY A 318 -19.04 -42.21 -7.74
N ARG A 319 -18.60 -41.16 -7.03
CA ARG A 319 -19.31 -40.60 -5.88
C ARG A 319 -19.99 -39.29 -6.29
N TRP A 320 -21.20 -39.39 -6.84
CA TRP A 320 -22.12 -38.28 -7.08
C TRP A 320 -23.54 -38.71 -6.74
#